data_AF-A0A535ADZ9-F1
#
_entry.id   AF-A0A535ADZ9-F1
#
_cell.length_a   1.000
_cell.length_b   1.000
_cell.length_c   1.000
_cell.angle_alpha   90.00
_cell.angle_beta   90.00
_cell.angle_gamma   90.00
#
_symmetry.space_group_name_H-M   'P 1'
#
loop_
_entity.id
_entity.type
_entity.pdbx_description
1 polymer ?
#
loop_
_entity_poly.entity_id
_entity_poly.type
_entity_poly.pdbx_seq_one_letter_code
_entity_poly.pdbx_strand_id
1 'polypeptide(L)' 'MPEDQEIDFIKIDVEGAELEVFRGATRTIQRCRPHIVFEHGL' A
#
# COMPACT_ATOMS: atom_id res chain seq x y z
N MET A 1 11.80 -6.73 0.09
CA MET A 1 12.19 -5.79 -0.98
C MET A 1 13.51 -5.17 -0.59
N PRO A 2 14.45 -4.98 -1.53
CA PRO A 2 15.59 -4.10 -1.33
C PRO A 2 15.15 -2.73 -0.81
N GLU A 3 15.94 -2.11 0.06
CA GLU A 3 15.56 -0.82 0.67
C GLU A 3 15.52 0.34 -0.35
N ASP A 4 16.24 0.20 -1.46
CA ASP A 4 16.40 1.13 -2.57
C ASP A 4 15.44 0.88 -3.74
N GLN A 5 14.62 -0.16 -3.67
CA GLN A 5 13.61 -0.40 -4.70
C GLN A 5 12.47 0.63 -4.60
N GLU A 6 12.34 1.45 -5.63
CA GLU A 6 11.21 2.36 -5.81
C GLU A 6 9.95 1.58 -6.21
N ILE A 7 8.82 2.00 -5.64
CA ILE A 7 7.51 1.40 -5.88
C ILE A 7 6.58 2.52 -6.34
N ASP A 8 6.23 2.51 -7.61
CA ASP A 8 5.39 3.54 -8.22
C ASP A 8 3.89 3.26 -8.04
N PHE A 9 3.51 2.01 -7.76
CA PHE A 9 2.12 1.57 -7.70
C PHE A 9 1.87 0.49 -6.64
N ILE A 10 0.75 0.57 -5.94
CA ILE A 10 0.25 -0.45 -5.01
C ILE A 10 -1.24 -0.71 -5.29
N LYS A 11 -1.59 -1.98 -5.54
CA LYS A 11 -2.98 -2.45 -5.45
C LYS A 11 -3.21 -3.10 -4.08
N ILE A 12 -4.24 -2.67 -3.36
CA ILE A 12 -4.69 -3.29 -2.11
C ILE A 12 -6.03 -3.97 -2.39
N ASP A 13 -6.04 -5.29 -2.33
CA ASP A 13 -7.17 -6.16 -2.66
C ASP A 13 -7.34 -7.17 -1.52
N VAL A 14 -7.98 -6.71 -0.45
CA VAL A 14 -8.21 -7.47 0.79
C VAL A 14 -9.63 -7.22 1.25
N GLU A 15 -10.27 -8.20 1.87
CA GLU A 15 -11.62 -8.04 2.44
C GLU A 15 -11.53 -7.58 3.90
N GLY A 16 -11.81 -6.30 4.16
CA GLY A 16 -11.99 -5.76 5.52
C GLY A 16 -10.71 -5.56 6.34
N ALA A 17 -9.54 -5.67 5.73
CA ALA A 17 -8.22 -5.48 6.37
C ALA A 17 -7.42 -4.31 5.76
N GLU A 18 -8.07 -3.42 5.02
CA GLU A 18 -7.44 -2.35 4.24
C GLU A 18 -6.65 -1.41 5.16
N LEU A 19 -7.22 -1.04 6.30
CA LEU A 19 -6.56 -0.18 7.29
C LEU A 19 -5.27 -0.81 7.83
N GLU A 20 -5.27 -2.11 8.09
CA GLU A 20 -4.10 -2.82 8.59
C GLU A 20 -3.00 -2.90 7.52
N VAL A 21 -3.37 -3.08 6.25
CA VAL A 21 -2.43 -2.99 5.12
C VAL A 21 -1.80 -1.59 5.07
N PHE A 22 -2.60 -0.52 5.16
CA PHE A 22 -2.06 0.85 5.18
C PHE A 22 -1.11 1.08 6.35
N ARG A 23 -1.46 0.61 7.56
CA ARG A 23 -0.59 0.73 8.74
C ARG A 23 0.74 0.01 8.54
N GLY A 24 0.70 -1.23 8.05
CA GLY A 24 1.90 -2.02 7.78
C GLY A 24 2.78 -1.43 6.66
N ALA A 25 2.16 -0.79 5.67
CA ALA A 25 2.85 -0.20 4.52
C ALA A 25 3.35 1.23 4.74
N THR A 26 3.13 1.84 5.91
CA THR A 26 3.41 3.26 6.19
C THR A 26 4.80 3.72 5.73
N ARG A 27 5.87 2.99 6.07
CA ARG A 27 7.25 3.35 5.68
C ARG A 27 7.44 3.36 4.16
N THR A 28 6.89 2.37 3.47
CA THR A 28 6.98 2.25 2.01
C THR A 28 6.18 3.36 1.32
N ILE A 29 4.96 3.62 1.78
CA ILE A 29 4.08 4.67 1.22
C ILE A 29 4.73 6.06 1.39
N GLN A 30 5.32 6.33 2.56
CA GLN A 30 6.00 7.60 2.84
C GLN A 30 7.25 7.80 1.98
N ARG A 31 8.05 6.75 1.81
CA ARG A 31 9.30 6.80 1.02
C ARG A 31 9.01 6.92 -0.48
N CYS A 32 8.19 6.02 -1.03
CA CYS A 32 8.03 5.86 -2.48
C CYS A 32 6.87 6.69 -3.06
N ARG A 33 5.92 7.14 -2.22
CA ARG A 33 4.74 7.92 -2.64
C ARG A 33 3.99 7.31 -3.86
N PRO A 34 3.67 6.00 -3.85
CA PRO A 34 3.05 5.33 -4.99
C PRO A 34 1.63 5.84 -5.28
N HIS A 35 1.17 5.61 -6.50
CA HIS A 35 -0.26 5.58 -6.78
C HIS A 35 -0.89 4.34 -6.12
N ILE A 36 -1.92 4.54 -5.30
CA ILE A 36 -2.57 3.46 -4.55
C ILE A 36 -4.00 3.30 -5.04
N VAL A 37 -4.36 2.08 -5.42
CA VAL A 37 -5.75 1.68 -5.71
C VAL A 37 -6.14 0.64 -4.67
N PHE A 38 -7.26 0.83 -4.01
CA PHE A 38 -7.82 -0.13 -3.07
C PHE A 38 -9.31 -0.32 -3.33
N GLU A 39 -9.79 -1.51 -3.05
CA GLU A 39 -11.21 -1.86 -3.17
C GLU A 39 -11.86 -1.73 -1.79
N HIS A 40 -13.11 -1.26 -1.76
CA HIS A 40 -13.94 -1.18 -0.56
C HIS A 40 -15.33 -1.69 -0.95
N GLY A 41 -15.80 -2.74 -0.26
CA GLY A 41 -17.14 -3.28 -0.44
C GLY A 41 -18.21 -2.47 0.32
N LEU A 42 -19.45 -2.51 -0.16
CA LEU A 42 -20.65 -2.10 0.59
C LEU A 42 -21.06 -3.18 1.61
#